data_AF-A0A956QC12-F1
#
_entry.id   AF-A0A956QC12-F1
#
_cell.length_a   1.000
_cell.length_b   1.000
_cell.length_c   1.000
_cell.angle_alpha   90.00
_cell.angle_beta   90.00
_cell.angle_gamma   90.00
#
_symmetry.space_group_name_H-M   'P 1'
#
loop_
_entity.id
_entity.type
_entity.pdbx_description
1 polymer ?
#
loop_
_entity_poly.entity_id
_entity_poly.type
_entity_poly.pdbx_seq_one_letter_code
_entity_poly.pdbx_strand_id
1 'polypeptide(L)'
;MNRRSKLFLSTVLSAALALFIYFLVLAISKQNQHTFDLTKNQRNTLTQQSLDLLGRLDKPVKAWVFEADGRGRKDVESLMQRYQKVNPTKFEYEINDVERRPTLAKELEVRTNGQAVLEFKGDEAGKRRERATNLEETALTTALLKLSHSKERKVYFLQGHGERGLDQKDPGSLSEWKAALVTEGFQSEPLSLVSEKEVPKDAAALVLAGPTSAMLEGELKKVKDFLDAGGHLMLAAEMETPKQYKDLLAEYGVDLKEQVIIDEASSLVNAEPVFAVGAVYSPNSPVTRDFKTNTLFRLARPVEKGPEKAGYQVDPLVKTPPSAYPVPLSEVVGKTQFAFTPDADKAESLGLAVAVTHALE
;
A
#
# COMPACT_ATOMS: atom_id res chain seq x y z
N MET A 1 -27.97 67.32 19.84
CA MET A 1 -28.15 65.93 20.32
C MET A 1 -27.48 65.79 21.68
N ASN A 2 -28.26 65.65 22.75
CA ASN A 2 -27.77 65.67 24.14
C ASN A 2 -26.79 64.51 24.40
N ARG A 3 -25.76 64.74 25.23
CA ARG A 3 -24.73 63.75 25.56
C ARG A 3 -25.34 62.41 26.05
N ARG A 4 -26.48 62.47 26.74
CA ARG A 4 -27.27 61.31 27.18
C ARG A 4 -27.92 60.54 26.03
N SER A 5 -28.41 61.20 24.99
CA SER A 5 -29.02 60.51 23.84
C SER A 5 -27.97 59.85 22.94
N LYS A 6 -26.76 60.43 22.86
CA LYS A 6 -25.61 59.78 22.19
C LYS A 6 -25.15 58.51 22.92
N LEU A 7 -25.08 58.55 24.25
CA LEU A 7 -24.73 57.39 25.09
C LEU A 7 -25.78 56.28 24.97
N PHE A 8 -27.07 56.64 25.06
CA PHE A 8 -28.17 55.67 24.91
C PHE A 8 -28.16 55.00 23.52
N LEU A 9 -27.97 55.78 22.45
CA LEU A 9 -27.89 55.26 21.08
C LEU A 9 -26.69 54.32 20.90
N SER A 10 -25.53 54.64 21.46
CA SER A 10 -24.36 53.74 21.39
C SER A 10 -24.58 52.43 22.13
N THR A 11 -25.25 52.45 23.29
CA THR A 11 -25.54 51.24 24.06
C THR A 11 -26.52 50.33 23.30
N VAL A 12 -27.60 50.91 22.77
CA VAL A 12 -28.58 50.16 21.97
C VAL A 12 -27.92 49.57 20.71
N LEU A 13 -27.06 50.32 20.03
CA LEU A 13 -26.35 49.85 18.84
C LEU A 13 -25.37 48.72 19.18
N SER A 14 -24.63 48.83 20.30
CA SER A 14 -23.72 47.76 20.75
C SER A 14 -24.46 46.49 21.16
N ALA A 15 -25.62 46.61 21.82
CA ALA A 15 -26.43 45.47 22.21
C ALA A 15 -27.04 44.78 20.98
N ALA A 16 -27.53 45.55 20.01
CA ALA A 16 -28.02 45.02 18.74
C ALA A 16 -26.91 44.30 17.95
N LEU A 17 -25.70 44.85 17.92
CA LEU A 17 -24.55 44.23 17.27
C LEU A 17 -24.15 42.92 17.97
N ALA A 18 -24.13 42.89 19.30
CA ALA A 18 -23.83 41.68 20.06
C ALA A 18 -24.86 40.57 19.81
N LEU A 19 -26.16 40.91 19.77
CA LEU A 19 -27.22 39.96 19.43
C LEU A 19 -27.09 39.48 17.98
N PHE A 20 -26.78 40.38 17.04
CA PHE A 20 -26.56 40.01 15.64
C PHE A 20 -25.39 39.02 15.50
N ILE A 21 -24.25 39.29 16.16
CA ILE A 21 -23.11 38.37 16.19
C ILE A 21 -23.49 37.04 16.83
N TYR A 22 -24.24 37.04 17.93
CA TYR A 22 -24.71 35.82 18.59
C TYR A 22 -25.58 34.95 17.65
N PHE A 23 -26.55 35.55 16.96
CA PHE A 23 -27.38 34.83 16.00
C PHE A 23 -26.60 34.37 14.76
N LEU A 24 -25.62 35.15 14.32
CA LEU A 24 -24.76 34.81 13.19
C LEU A 24 -23.83 33.63 13.53
N VAL A 25 -23.29 33.59 14.76
CA VAL A 25 -22.55 32.44 15.30
C VAL A 25 -23.45 31.21 15.39
N LEU A 26 -24.68 31.34 15.88
CA LEU A 26 -25.64 30.22 15.91
C LEU A 26 -26.02 29.72 14.51
N ALA A 27 -26.23 30.62 13.55
CA ALA A 27 -26.56 30.27 12.18
C ALA A 27 -25.40 29.53 11.50
N ILE A 28 -24.17 30.05 11.61
CA ILE A 28 -22.96 29.39 11.09
C ILE A 28 -22.73 28.06 11.79
N SER A 29 -22.88 28.00 13.11
CA SER A 29 -22.71 26.76 13.89
C SER A 29 -23.73 25.68 13.53
N LYS A 30 -24.96 26.07 13.16
CA LYS A 30 -26.01 25.12 12.77
C LYS A 30 -25.83 24.60 11.34
N GLN A 31 -25.16 25.36 10.48
CA GLN A 31 -25.00 25.04 9.05
C GLN A 31 -23.62 24.43 8.72
N ASN A 32 -22.58 24.70 9.51
CA ASN A 32 -21.24 24.11 9.38
C ASN A 32 -20.97 23.09 10.50
N GLN A 33 -21.22 21.81 10.23
CA GLN A 33 -20.78 20.70 11.09
C GLN A 33 -19.32 20.27 10.82
N HIS A 34 -18.46 21.18 10.38
CA HIS A 34 -17.03 20.91 10.26
C HIS A 34 -16.43 20.89 11.67
N THR A 35 -16.29 19.69 12.22
CA THR A 35 -15.61 19.45 13.49
C THR A 35 -14.11 19.64 13.29
N PHE A 36 -13.60 20.82 13.61
CA PHE A 36 -12.16 21.05 13.73
C PHE A 36 -11.66 20.31 14.98
N ASP A 37 -10.89 19.25 14.77
CA ASP A 37 -10.30 18.49 15.86
C ASP A 37 -9.06 19.20 16.41
N LEU A 38 -9.24 19.93 17.51
CA LEU A 38 -8.17 20.64 18.23
C LEU A 38 -7.43 19.74 19.22
N THR A 39 -7.66 18.42 19.20
CA THR A 39 -6.92 17.50 20.07
C THR A 39 -5.55 17.19 19.49
N LYS A 40 -4.53 17.18 20.35
CA LYS A 40 -3.11 16.93 19.99
C LYS A 40 -2.88 15.60 19.24
N ASN A 41 -3.85 14.68 19.27
CA ASN A 41 -3.78 13.34 18.69
C ASN A 41 -4.88 13.03 17.65
N GLN A 42 -5.59 14.04 17.12
CA GLN A 42 -6.66 13.86 16.10
C GLN A 42 -7.71 12.78 16.47
N ARG A 43 -8.07 12.69 17.75
CA ARG A 43 -8.88 11.57 18.28
C ARG A 43 -10.33 11.55 17.80
N ASN A 44 -10.81 12.60 17.16
CA ASN A 44 -12.20 12.80 16.74
C ASN A 44 -12.39 12.72 15.22
N THR A 45 -11.32 12.52 14.44
CA THR A 45 -11.38 12.41 12.98
C THR A 45 -10.88 11.03 12.57
N LEU A 46 -11.52 10.42 11.57
CA LEU A 46 -10.99 9.19 10.98
C LEU A 46 -9.74 9.53 10.16
N THR A 47 -8.83 8.56 10.05
CA THR A 47 -7.67 8.62 9.16
C THR A 47 -8.11 8.72 7.69
N GLN A 48 -7.22 9.25 6.83
CA GLN A 48 -7.52 9.35 5.40
C GLN A 48 -7.78 7.99 4.75
N GLN A 49 -7.10 6.94 5.22
CA GLN A 49 -7.33 5.58 4.75
C GLN A 49 -8.78 5.12 5.01
N SER A 50 -9.29 5.36 6.22
CA SER A 50 -10.68 5.05 6.60
C SER A 50 -11.69 5.83 5.77
N LEU A 51 -11.43 7.12 5.53
CA LEU A 51 -12.30 8.00 4.73
C LEU A 51 -12.37 7.55 3.27
N ASP A 52 -11.22 7.28 2.65
CA ASP A 52 -11.15 6.80 1.26
C ASP A 52 -11.87 5.45 1.10
N LEU A 53 -11.68 4.55 2.05
CA LEU A 53 -12.32 3.24 2.02
C LEU A 53 -13.85 3.34 2.15
N LEU A 54 -14.34 4.13 3.10
CA LEU A 54 -15.78 4.36 3.29
C LEU A 54 -16.43 5.05 2.10
N GLY A 55 -15.71 5.96 1.44
CA GLY A 55 -16.16 6.64 0.22
C GLY A 55 -16.30 5.71 -0.99
N ARG A 56 -15.56 4.60 -1.01
CA ARG A 56 -15.51 3.63 -2.12
C ARG A 56 -16.29 2.35 -1.85
N LEU A 57 -17.09 2.28 -0.78
CA LEU A 57 -17.90 1.09 -0.49
C LEU A 57 -18.93 0.85 -1.60
N ASP A 58 -18.82 -0.28 -2.31
CA ASP A 58 -19.75 -0.65 -3.37
C ASP A 58 -21.06 -1.21 -2.80
N LYS A 59 -20.97 -2.09 -1.81
CA LYS A 59 -22.11 -2.76 -1.15
C LYS A 59 -22.36 -2.21 0.25
N PRO A 60 -23.60 -2.21 0.77
CA PRO A 60 -23.88 -1.85 2.16
C PRO A 60 -23.26 -2.87 3.13
N VAL A 61 -22.64 -2.38 4.19
CA VAL A 61 -21.96 -3.13 5.25
C VAL A 61 -22.69 -2.93 6.58
N LYS A 62 -22.88 -4.03 7.32
CA LYS A 62 -23.32 -4.01 8.72
C LYS A 62 -22.17 -4.44 9.63
N ALA A 63 -21.87 -3.62 10.63
CA ALA A 63 -20.91 -3.92 11.69
C ALA A 63 -21.64 -4.38 12.97
N TRP A 64 -21.46 -5.65 13.32
CA TRP A 64 -21.91 -6.23 14.58
C TRP A 64 -20.83 -6.07 15.62
N VAL A 65 -20.99 -5.09 16.50
CA VAL A 65 -20.00 -4.73 17.52
C VAL A 65 -20.40 -5.40 18.83
N PHE A 66 -19.46 -6.05 19.50
CA PHE A 66 -19.68 -6.68 20.80
C PHE A 66 -18.92 -5.93 21.87
N GLU A 67 -19.63 -5.20 22.73
CA GLU A 67 -19.09 -4.42 23.85
C GLU A 67 -20.10 -4.37 24.99
N ALA A 68 -19.62 -4.57 26.23
CA ALA A 68 -20.45 -4.53 27.42
C ALA A 68 -20.88 -3.11 27.77
N ASP A 69 -21.95 -2.97 28.55
CA ASP A 69 -22.33 -1.67 29.10
C ASP A 69 -21.23 -1.14 30.03
N GLY A 70 -20.73 0.07 29.75
CA GLY A 70 -19.66 0.66 30.53
C GLY A 70 -19.05 1.90 29.87
N ARG A 71 -17.87 2.31 30.36
CA ARG A 71 -17.14 3.45 29.79
C ARG A 71 -16.67 3.19 28.36
N GLY A 72 -16.18 1.97 28.07
CA GLY A 72 -15.72 1.58 26.74
C GLY A 72 -16.81 1.67 25.65
N ARG A 73 -18.07 1.35 26.00
CA ARG A 73 -19.21 1.41 25.06
C ARG A 73 -19.37 2.79 24.41
N LYS A 74 -19.19 3.87 25.17
CA LYS A 74 -19.35 5.24 24.64
C LYS A 74 -18.26 5.61 23.64
N ASP A 75 -17.03 5.17 23.89
CA ASP A 75 -15.91 5.43 22.99
C ASP A 75 -16.07 4.65 21.67
N VAL A 76 -16.49 3.40 21.78
CA VAL A 76 -16.82 2.53 20.64
C VAL A 76 -17.99 3.10 19.84
N GLU A 77 -19.05 3.54 20.51
CA GLU A 77 -20.19 4.18 19.87
C GLU A 77 -19.80 5.45 19.12
N SER A 78 -18.96 6.31 19.72
CA SER A 78 -18.42 7.50 19.07
C SER A 78 -17.58 7.14 17.82
N LEU A 79 -16.80 6.06 17.88
CA LEU A 79 -16.07 5.56 16.70
C LEU A 79 -17.03 5.09 15.60
N MET A 80 -18.02 4.26 15.92
CA MET A 80 -19.00 3.76 14.96
C MET A 80 -19.85 4.86 14.32
N GLN A 81 -20.25 5.86 15.11
CA GLN A 81 -20.96 7.04 14.61
C GLN A 81 -20.13 7.82 13.59
N ARG A 82 -18.80 7.88 13.74
CA ARG A 82 -17.93 8.53 12.75
C ARG A 82 -17.91 7.77 11.44
N TYR A 83 -17.83 6.44 11.46
CA TYR A 83 -17.92 5.63 10.24
C TYR A 83 -19.28 5.82 9.56
N GLN A 84 -20.38 5.77 10.32
CA GLN A 84 -21.73 5.98 9.79
C GLN A 84 -21.93 7.41 9.25
N LYS A 85 -21.35 8.44 9.89
CA LYS A 85 -21.46 9.83 9.42
C LYS A 85 -20.82 10.03 8.04
N VAL A 86 -19.75 9.31 7.73
CA VAL A 86 -19.06 9.39 6.43
C VAL A 86 -19.89 8.74 5.33
N ASN A 87 -20.51 7.59 5.60
CA ASN A 87 -21.37 6.92 4.62
C ASN A 87 -22.66 6.36 5.26
N PRO A 88 -23.66 7.22 5.52
CA PRO A 88 -24.87 6.85 6.27
C PRO A 88 -25.78 5.87 5.50
N THR A 89 -25.62 5.78 4.19
CA THR A 89 -26.42 4.89 3.33
C THR A 89 -25.86 3.48 3.22
N LYS A 90 -24.54 3.31 3.38
CA LYS A 90 -23.87 2.02 3.18
C LYS A 90 -23.18 1.49 4.42
N PHE A 91 -23.04 2.25 5.50
CA PHE A 91 -22.45 1.76 6.74
C PHE A 91 -23.47 1.82 7.87
N GLU A 92 -23.80 0.65 8.41
CA GLU A 92 -24.66 0.51 9.59
C GLU A 92 -23.93 -0.27 10.68
N TYR A 93 -24.27 -0.02 11.94
CA TYR A 93 -23.68 -0.73 13.05
C TYR A 93 -24.73 -1.07 14.11
N GLU A 94 -24.45 -2.11 14.90
CA GLU A 94 -25.25 -2.50 16.06
C GLU A 94 -24.33 -2.94 17.20
N ILE A 95 -24.47 -2.29 18.36
CA ILE A 95 -23.67 -2.61 19.55
C ILE A 95 -24.44 -3.58 20.44
N ASN A 96 -23.87 -4.77 20.58
CA ASN A 96 -24.39 -5.93 21.27
C ASN A 96 -23.50 -6.29 22.46
N ASP A 97 -24.01 -7.12 23.35
CA ASP A 97 -23.24 -7.71 24.44
C ASP A 97 -23.34 -9.24 24.28
N VAL A 98 -22.20 -9.94 24.32
CA VAL A 98 -22.14 -11.40 24.19
C VAL A 98 -23.05 -12.09 25.21
N GLU A 99 -23.14 -11.57 26.44
CA GLU A 99 -23.95 -12.15 27.51
C GLU A 99 -25.46 -11.92 27.30
N ARG A 100 -25.83 -10.76 26.71
CA ARG A 100 -27.24 -10.41 26.46
C ARG A 100 -27.77 -10.96 25.13
N ARG A 101 -26.88 -11.23 24.16
CA ARG A 101 -27.20 -11.73 22.82
C ARG A 101 -26.40 -13.00 22.48
N PRO A 102 -26.47 -14.07 23.30
CA PRO A 102 -25.62 -15.25 23.14
C PRO A 102 -25.88 -16.03 21.84
N THR A 103 -27.11 -16.01 21.32
CA THR A 103 -27.45 -16.68 20.06
C THR A 103 -26.80 -15.99 18.86
N LEU A 104 -26.83 -14.66 18.82
CA LEU A 104 -26.17 -13.85 17.79
C LEU A 104 -24.64 -13.97 17.89
N ALA A 105 -24.10 -13.90 19.11
CA ALA A 105 -22.67 -14.10 19.35
C ALA A 105 -22.22 -15.48 18.85
N LYS A 106 -23.01 -16.53 19.09
CA LYS A 106 -22.72 -17.88 18.56
C LYS A 106 -22.79 -17.94 17.03
N GLU A 107 -23.78 -17.31 16.39
CA GLU A 107 -23.88 -17.27 14.91
C GLU A 107 -22.71 -16.53 14.26
N LEU A 108 -22.25 -15.46 14.90
CA LEU A 108 -21.11 -14.66 14.46
C LEU A 108 -19.77 -15.20 15.01
N GLU A 109 -19.81 -16.34 15.71
CA GLU A 109 -18.72 -17.00 16.45
C GLU A 109 -17.83 -16.04 17.28
N VAL A 110 -18.46 -15.03 17.88
CA VAL A 110 -17.83 -14.12 18.84
C VAL A 110 -17.92 -14.74 20.24
N ARG A 111 -16.78 -14.86 20.91
CA ARG A 111 -16.67 -15.49 22.24
C ARG A 111 -16.59 -14.48 23.38
N THR A 112 -16.11 -13.26 23.10
CA THR A 112 -15.85 -12.23 24.11
C THR A 112 -16.23 -10.85 23.58
N ASN A 113 -16.58 -9.93 24.48
CA ASN A 113 -16.70 -8.51 24.15
C ASN A 113 -15.32 -7.92 23.74
N GLY A 114 -15.32 -6.76 23.10
CA GLY A 114 -14.13 -6.09 22.55
C GLY A 114 -13.83 -6.43 21.08
N GLN A 115 -14.80 -6.93 20.31
CA GLN A 115 -14.60 -7.35 18.92
C GLN A 115 -15.76 -6.89 18.03
N ALA A 116 -15.51 -6.78 16.72
CA ALA A 116 -16.56 -6.50 15.74
C ALA A 116 -16.51 -7.49 14.57
N VAL A 117 -17.69 -7.78 14.00
CA VAL A 117 -17.85 -8.58 12.78
C VAL A 117 -18.53 -7.72 11.73
N LEU A 118 -17.87 -7.54 10.59
CA LEU A 118 -18.39 -6.77 9.47
C LEU A 118 -18.88 -7.73 8.39
N GLU A 119 -20.06 -7.49 7.83
CA GLU A 119 -20.63 -8.29 6.74
C GLU A 119 -21.39 -7.43 5.73
N PHE A 120 -21.46 -7.88 4.47
CA PHE A 120 -22.31 -7.23 3.48
C PHE A 120 -23.79 -7.55 3.71
N LYS A 121 -24.66 -6.55 3.53
CA LYS A 121 -26.11 -6.77 3.50
C LYS A 121 -26.52 -7.40 2.16
N GLY A 122 -27.30 -8.48 2.24
CA GLY A 122 -27.99 -9.06 1.09
C GLY A 122 -27.25 -10.16 0.32
N ASP A 123 -26.04 -10.57 0.73
CA ASP A 123 -25.37 -11.74 0.16
C ASP A 123 -25.87 -13.03 0.86
N GLU A 124 -26.91 -13.65 0.30
CA GLU A 124 -27.34 -15.01 0.70
C GLU A 124 -26.42 -16.11 0.13
N ALA A 125 -25.66 -15.81 -0.92
CA ALA A 125 -24.66 -16.68 -1.50
C ALA A 125 -23.29 -16.43 -0.85
N GLY A 126 -23.07 -17.07 0.31
CA GLY A 126 -21.81 -16.98 1.06
C GLY A 126 -21.71 -15.70 1.89
N LYS A 127 -22.17 -15.77 3.15
CA LYS A 127 -22.04 -14.70 4.15
C LYS A 127 -20.55 -14.38 4.41
N ARG A 128 -19.92 -13.57 3.56
CA ARG A 128 -18.54 -13.12 3.76
C ARG A 128 -18.53 -12.17 4.96
N ARG A 129 -17.72 -12.53 5.95
CA ARG A 129 -17.61 -11.85 7.23
C ARG A 129 -16.13 -11.62 7.52
N GLU A 130 -15.81 -10.41 7.96
CA GLU A 130 -14.47 -10.08 8.42
C GLU A 130 -14.51 -9.64 9.88
N ARG A 131 -13.48 -10.01 10.63
CA ARG A 131 -13.40 -9.75 12.08
C ARG A 131 -12.38 -8.66 12.38
N ALA A 132 -12.80 -7.67 13.16
CA ALA A 132 -11.89 -6.78 13.87
C ALA A 132 -11.62 -7.38 15.26
N THR A 133 -10.36 -7.71 15.53
CA THR A 133 -9.92 -8.37 16.78
C THR A 133 -9.94 -7.45 17.99
N ASN A 134 -9.98 -6.13 17.76
CA ASN A 134 -10.20 -5.11 18.77
C ASN A 134 -11.17 -4.02 18.21
N LEU A 135 -11.57 -3.08 19.06
CA LEU A 135 -12.48 -1.97 18.70
C LEU A 135 -11.75 -0.65 18.45
N GLU A 136 -10.56 -0.72 17.84
CA GLU A 136 -9.80 0.45 17.41
C GLU A 136 -9.99 0.70 15.90
N GLU A 137 -9.80 1.96 15.48
CA GLU A 137 -10.00 2.37 14.08
C GLU A 137 -9.16 1.53 13.10
N THR A 138 -7.91 1.27 13.44
CA THR A 138 -6.99 0.49 12.58
C THR A 138 -7.58 -0.89 12.28
N ALA A 139 -8.00 -1.64 13.31
CA ALA A 139 -8.53 -2.98 13.12
C ALA A 139 -9.86 -2.99 12.34
N LEU A 140 -10.73 -2.02 12.61
CA LEU A 140 -11.99 -1.86 11.90
C LEU A 140 -11.78 -1.53 10.42
N THR A 141 -10.84 -0.64 10.13
CA THR A 141 -10.48 -0.24 8.75
C THR A 141 -9.87 -1.41 8.00
N THR A 142 -8.95 -2.15 8.61
CA THR A 142 -8.38 -3.36 8.01
C THR A 142 -9.46 -4.42 7.75
N ALA A 143 -10.38 -4.66 8.68
CA ALA A 143 -11.47 -5.61 8.49
C ALA A 143 -12.43 -5.16 7.37
N LEU A 144 -12.78 -3.87 7.32
CA LEU A 144 -13.60 -3.29 6.25
C LEU A 144 -12.90 -3.38 4.89
N LEU A 145 -11.57 -3.21 4.86
CA LEU A 145 -10.75 -3.33 3.65
C LEU A 145 -10.85 -4.76 3.13
N LYS A 146 -10.60 -5.76 3.97
CA LYS A 146 -10.70 -7.19 3.63
C LYS A 146 -12.10 -7.59 3.17
N LEU A 147 -13.13 -6.98 3.74
CA LEU A 147 -14.51 -7.23 3.37
C LEU A 147 -14.83 -6.61 1.99
N SER A 148 -14.37 -5.37 1.77
CA SER A 148 -14.61 -4.59 0.54
C SER A 148 -13.97 -5.20 -0.71
N HIS A 149 -12.89 -5.97 -0.54
CA HIS A 149 -12.28 -6.71 -1.63
C HIS A 149 -13.14 -7.94 -1.98
N SER A 150 -14.02 -7.77 -2.97
CA SER A 150 -14.99 -8.80 -3.42
C SER A 150 -14.35 -10.03 -4.09
N LYS A 151 -13.03 -10.00 -4.33
CA LYS A 151 -12.20 -11.14 -4.71
C LYS A 151 -10.93 -11.02 -3.89
N GLU A 152 -10.52 -12.09 -3.24
CA GLU A 152 -9.15 -12.20 -2.74
C GLU A 152 -8.24 -11.95 -3.94
N ARG A 153 -7.57 -10.79 -3.93
CA ARG A 153 -6.67 -10.41 -5.01
C ARG A 153 -5.46 -11.33 -4.87
N LYS A 154 -5.27 -12.21 -5.84
CA LYS A 154 -4.17 -13.16 -5.82
C LYS A 154 -2.96 -12.53 -6.49
N VAL A 155 -1.85 -12.50 -5.76
CA VAL A 155 -0.54 -12.27 -6.32
C VAL A 155 0.03 -13.63 -6.66
N TYR A 156 0.20 -13.88 -7.95
CA TYR A 156 0.78 -15.14 -8.42
C TYR A 156 2.30 -15.00 -8.49
N PHE A 157 3.02 -16.00 -7.98
CA PHE A 157 4.47 -16.06 -8.01
C PHE A 157 4.89 -17.15 -8.98
N LEU A 158 5.64 -16.78 -10.02
CA LEU A 158 6.15 -17.73 -11.00
C LEU A 158 7.02 -18.80 -10.31
N GLN A 159 6.88 -20.04 -10.76
CA GLN A 159 7.65 -21.20 -10.31
C GLN A 159 8.03 -22.07 -11.50
N GLY A 160 9.24 -22.61 -11.45
CA GLY A 160 9.76 -23.56 -12.43
C GLY A 160 11.08 -23.12 -13.06
N HIS A 161 11.53 -21.89 -12.78
CA HIS A 161 12.72 -21.30 -13.38
C HIS A 161 13.75 -20.86 -12.32
N GLY A 162 13.68 -21.44 -11.12
CA GLY A 162 14.63 -21.22 -10.02
C GLY A 162 14.36 -19.96 -9.21
N GLU A 163 13.11 -19.48 -9.21
CA GLU A 163 12.66 -18.35 -8.41
C GLU A 163 12.71 -18.64 -6.91
N ARG A 164 12.72 -17.56 -6.11
CA ARG A 164 12.65 -17.67 -4.65
C ARG A 164 11.34 -18.31 -4.20
N GLY A 165 11.45 -19.27 -3.29
CA GLY A 165 10.30 -19.93 -2.66
C GLY A 165 9.48 -18.99 -1.77
N LEU A 166 8.19 -19.29 -1.61
CA LEU A 166 7.26 -18.50 -0.80
C LEU A 166 7.29 -18.83 0.70
N ASP A 167 7.87 -19.96 1.09
CA ASP A 167 7.78 -20.49 2.45
C ASP A 167 9.17 -20.56 3.13
N GLN A 168 9.21 -20.57 4.47
CA GLN A 168 10.42 -20.43 5.31
C GLN A 168 11.52 -21.49 5.15
N LYS A 169 11.38 -22.44 4.22
CA LYS A 169 12.31 -23.55 4.09
C LYS A 169 13.62 -23.16 3.41
N ASP A 170 13.61 -22.07 2.63
CA ASP A 170 14.77 -21.63 1.84
C ASP A 170 15.38 -20.34 2.44
N PRO A 171 16.71 -20.26 2.60
CA PRO A 171 17.38 -19.00 2.89
C PRO A 171 17.07 -17.95 1.82
N GLY A 172 16.50 -16.81 2.24
CA GLY A 172 16.04 -15.78 1.31
C GLY A 172 14.70 -16.08 0.64
N SER A 173 13.86 -16.91 1.26
CA SER A 173 12.46 -17.07 0.87
C SER A 173 11.64 -15.80 1.08
N LEU A 174 10.48 -15.74 0.41
CA LEU A 174 9.57 -14.60 0.41
C LEU A 174 8.48 -14.70 1.48
N SER A 175 8.69 -15.52 2.52
CA SER A 175 7.67 -15.80 3.54
C SER A 175 7.23 -14.56 4.33
N GLU A 176 8.14 -13.64 4.64
CA GLU A 176 7.80 -12.35 5.26
C GLU A 176 6.99 -11.46 4.32
N TRP A 177 7.35 -11.44 3.03
CA TRP A 177 6.61 -10.69 2.02
C TRP A 177 5.20 -11.26 1.82
N LYS A 178 5.06 -12.59 1.78
CA LYS A 178 3.77 -13.30 1.79
C LYS A 178 2.93 -12.91 2.99
N ALA A 179 3.50 -12.87 4.20
CA ALA A 179 2.78 -12.46 5.41
C ALA A 179 2.34 -10.98 5.36
N ALA A 180 3.17 -10.09 4.81
CA ALA A 180 2.81 -8.70 4.59
C ALA A 180 1.66 -8.56 3.58
N LEU A 181 1.70 -9.29 2.47
CA LEU A 181 0.62 -9.33 1.47
C LEU A 181 -0.71 -9.80 2.08
N VAL A 182 -0.68 -10.82 2.94
CA VAL A 182 -1.88 -11.30 3.67
C VAL A 182 -2.44 -10.23 4.60
N THR A 183 -1.58 -9.44 5.24
CA THR A 183 -2.01 -8.32 6.10
C THR A 183 -2.74 -7.26 5.28
N GLU A 184 -2.26 -6.99 4.06
CA GLU A 184 -2.88 -6.09 3.08
C GLU A 184 -4.10 -6.68 2.34
N GLY A 185 -4.49 -7.92 2.66
CA GLY A 185 -5.68 -8.57 2.10
C GLY A 185 -5.46 -9.27 0.75
N PHE A 186 -4.21 -9.53 0.38
CA PHE A 186 -3.87 -10.36 -0.78
C PHE A 186 -3.64 -11.82 -0.39
N GLN A 187 -3.81 -12.72 -1.36
CA GLN A 187 -3.32 -14.10 -1.27
C GLN A 187 -2.10 -14.26 -2.17
N SER A 188 -1.16 -15.11 -1.77
CA SER A 188 0.02 -15.44 -2.57
C SER A 188 -0.05 -16.88 -3.03
N GLU A 189 -0.10 -17.09 -4.33
CA GLU A 189 -0.25 -18.42 -4.94
C GLU A 189 0.94 -18.71 -5.88
N PRO A 190 1.50 -19.93 -5.86
CA PRO A 190 2.47 -20.33 -6.87
C PRO A 190 1.79 -20.50 -8.25
N LEU A 191 2.51 -20.17 -9.33
CA LEU A 191 2.06 -20.33 -10.70
C LEU A 191 3.13 -21.00 -11.55
N SER A 192 2.77 -22.07 -12.27
CA SER A 192 3.64 -22.65 -13.30
C SER A 192 3.03 -22.42 -14.68
N LEU A 193 3.71 -21.63 -15.51
CA LEU A 193 3.28 -21.36 -16.89
C LEU A 193 3.53 -22.53 -17.85
N VAL A 194 4.23 -23.57 -17.40
CA VAL A 194 4.34 -24.86 -18.10
C VAL A 194 3.02 -25.61 -18.05
N SER A 195 2.39 -25.64 -16.87
CA SER A 195 1.16 -26.41 -16.61
C SER A 195 -0.10 -25.62 -16.94
N GLU A 196 -0.10 -24.31 -16.67
CA GLU A 196 -1.26 -23.46 -16.89
C GLU A 196 -1.32 -22.89 -18.31
N LYS A 197 -2.53 -22.68 -18.83
CA LYS A 197 -2.72 -22.15 -20.20
C LYS A 197 -2.42 -20.67 -20.32
N GLU A 198 -2.70 -19.91 -19.27
CA GLU A 198 -2.56 -18.46 -19.19
C GLU A 198 -2.32 -18.04 -17.73
N VAL A 199 -1.95 -16.78 -17.49
CA VAL A 199 -1.98 -16.22 -16.14
C VAL A 199 -3.46 -16.13 -15.70
N PRO A 200 -3.84 -16.63 -14.51
CA PRO A 200 -5.22 -16.63 -14.07
C PRO A 200 -5.88 -15.24 -14.09
N LYS A 201 -7.14 -15.17 -14.50
CA LYS A 201 -7.88 -13.90 -14.65
C LYS A 201 -8.18 -13.18 -13.33
N ASP A 202 -8.03 -13.86 -12.20
CA ASP A 202 -8.12 -13.29 -10.85
C ASP A 202 -6.75 -12.82 -10.31
N ALA A 203 -5.69 -12.92 -11.11
CA ALA A 203 -4.37 -12.39 -10.78
C ALA A 203 -4.43 -10.85 -10.69
N ALA A 204 -4.17 -10.33 -9.50
CA ALA A 204 -3.94 -8.90 -9.29
C ALA A 204 -2.53 -8.48 -9.72
N ALA A 205 -1.56 -9.39 -9.60
CA ALA A 205 -0.21 -9.21 -10.12
C ALA A 205 0.47 -10.56 -10.35
N LEU A 206 1.44 -10.59 -11.24
CA LEU A 206 2.40 -11.68 -11.43
C LEU A 206 3.78 -11.23 -10.93
N VAL A 207 4.43 -12.08 -10.13
CA VAL A 207 5.76 -11.83 -9.56
C VAL A 207 6.75 -12.86 -10.09
N LEU A 208 7.87 -12.37 -10.64
CA LEU A 208 9.01 -13.15 -11.10
C LEU A 208 10.17 -12.81 -10.17
N ALA A 209 10.41 -13.65 -9.16
CA ALA A 209 11.34 -13.35 -8.09
C ALA A 209 12.69 -14.05 -8.29
N GLY A 210 13.63 -13.35 -8.94
CA GLY A 210 14.99 -13.86 -9.17
C GLY A 210 15.05 -15.14 -10.01
N PRO A 211 14.38 -15.21 -11.18
CA PRO A 211 14.48 -16.40 -12.02
C PRO A 211 15.93 -16.60 -12.47
N THR A 212 16.37 -17.86 -12.49
CA THR A 212 17.74 -18.27 -12.88
C THR A 212 17.76 -19.11 -14.16
N SER A 213 16.60 -19.53 -14.66
CA SER A 213 16.42 -20.25 -15.92
C SER A 213 15.50 -19.50 -16.88
N ALA A 214 15.73 -19.66 -18.18
CA ALA A 214 14.99 -18.93 -19.20
C ALA A 214 13.57 -19.50 -19.36
N MET A 215 12.57 -18.62 -19.44
CA MET A 215 11.23 -19.01 -19.90
C MET A 215 11.26 -19.46 -21.35
N LEU A 216 10.39 -20.42 -21.69
CA LEU A 216 10.14 -20.82 -23.06
C LEU A 216 9.37 -19.72 -23.81
N GLU A 217 9.44 -19.71 -25.14
CA GLU A 217 8.73 -18.74 -25.98
C GLU A 217 7.21 -18.72 -25.71
N GLY A 218 6.62 -19.89 -25.51
CA GLY A 218 5.20 -20.02 -25.18
C GLY A 218 4.84 -19.44 -23.81
N GLU A 219 5.76 -19.44 -22.84
CA GLU A 219 5.56 -18.84 -21.53
C GLU A 219 5.72 -17.32 -21.60
N LEU A 220 6.75 -16.83 -22.29
CA LEU A 220 6.93 -15.41 -22.58
C LEU A 220 5.70 -14.81 -23.24
N LYS A 221 5.11 -15.52 -24.21
CA LYS A 221 3.87 -15.10 -24.85
C LYS A 221 2.73 -14.94 -23.84
N LYS A 222 2.53 -15.88 -22.91
CA LYS A 222 1.49 -15.79 -21.87
C LYS A 222 1.70 -14.58 -20.95
N VAL A 223 2.95 -14.26 -20.61
CA VAL A 223 3.26 -13.06 -19.81
C VAL A 223 2.94 -11.79 -20.58
N LYS A 224 3.29 -11.72 -21.87
CA LYS A 224 2.95 -10.58 -22.74
C LYS A 224 1.44 -10.42 -22.89
N ASP A 225 0.72 -11.49 -23.20
CA ASP A 225 -0.74 -11.48 -23.31
C ASP A 225 -1.40 -10.97 -22.01
N PHE A 226 -0.86 -11.33 -20.84
CA PHE A 226 -1.32 -10.83 -19.54
C PHE A 226 -1.06 -9.33 -19.37
N LEU A 227 0.11 -8.83 -19.75
CA LEU A 227 0.45 -7.41 -19.69
C LEU A 227 -0.40 -6.57 -20.67
N ASP A 228 -0.59 -7.06 -21.90
CA ASP A 228 -1.40 -6.43 -22.94
C ASP A 228 -2.88 -6.33 -22.52
N ALA A 229 -3.36 -7.28 -21.70
CA ALA A 229 -4.68 -7.27 -21.09
C ALA A 229 -4.80 -6.33 -19.87
N GLY A 230 -3.76 -5.56 -19.54
CA GLY A 230 -3.73 -4.65 -18.41
C GLY A 230 -3.26 -5.26 -17.09
N GLY A 231 -2.64 -6.44 -17.15
CA GLY A 231 -2.05 -7.10 -15.98
C GLY A 231 -0.85 -6.33 -15.41
N HIS A 232 -0.49 -6.67 -14.17
CA HIS A 232 0.63 -6.06 -13.46
C HIS A 232 1.75 -7.06 -13.21
N LEU A 233 2.99 -6.71 -13.55
CA LEU A 233 4.16 -7.55 -13.39
C LEU A 233 5.15 -6.89 -12.44
N MET A 234 5.72 -7.69 -11.52
CA MET A 234 6.93 -7.34 -10.78
C MET A 234 8.02 -8.36 -11.10
N LEU A 235 9.16 -7.88 -11.59
CA LEU A 235 10.35 -8.69 -11.83
C LEU A 235 11.47 -8.21 -10.91
N ALA A 236 11.92 -9.07 -10.01
CA ALA A 236 13.16 -8.88 -9.25
C ALA A 236 14.29 -9.58 -10.03
N ALA A 237 15.01 -8.83 -10.86
CA ALA A 237 16.09 -9.37 -11.68
C ALA A 237 17.43 -9.36 -10.93
N GLU A 238 18.06 -10.53 -10.82
CA GLU A 238 19.37 -10.74 -10.18
C GLU A 238 20.46 -10.94 -11.27
N MET A 239 21.73 -11.10 -10.87
CA MET A 239 22.85 -11.29 -11.81
C MET A 239 22.67 -12.55 -12.66
N GLU A 240 22.05 -13.58 -12.08
CA GLU A 240 21.75 -14.87 -12.68
C GLU A 240 20.53 -14.81 -13.61
N THR A 241 19.77 -13.69 -13.61
CA THR A 241 18.57 -13.57 -14.43
C THR A 241 18.91 -13.64 -15.93
N PRO A 242 18.36 -14.63 -16.66
CA PRO A 242 18.69 -14.85 -18.06
C PRO A 242 18.34 -13.68 -18.97
N LYS A 243 19.05 -13.61 -20.10
CA LYS A 243 18.90 -12.52 -21.08
C LYS A 243 17.48 -12.37 -21.61
N GLN A 244 16.70 -13.44 -21.71
CA GLN A 244 15.31 -13.42 -22.19
C GLN A 244 14.41 -12.47 -21.39
N TYR A 245 14.65 -12.33 -20.08
CA TYR A 245 13.90 -11.38 -19.24
C TYR A 245 14.34 -9.93 -19.52
N LYS A 246 15.63 -9.70 -19.79
CA LYS A 246 16.13 -8.40 -20.26
C LYS A 246 15.54 -8.03 -21.62
N ASP A 247 15.50 -8.99 -22.55
CA ASP A 247 14.92 -8.78 -23.87
C ASP A 247 13.42 -8.46 -23.78
N LEU A 248 12.68 -9.13 -22.87
CA LEU A 248 11.29 -8.79 -22.53
C LEU A 248 11.18 -7.36 -22.01
N LEU A 249 11.98 -6.97 -21.01
CA LEU A 249 11.97 -5.61 -20.44
C LEU A 249 12.27 -4.51 -21.47
N ALA A 250 13.16 -4.79 -22.43
CA ALA A 250 13.52 -3.85 -23.49
C ALA A 250 12.34 -3.53 -24.43
N GLU A 251 11.36 -4.41 -24.56
CA GLU A 251 10.11 -4.14 -25.31
C GLU A 251 9.28 -3.04 -24.64
N TYR A 252 9.39 -2.90 -23.32
CA TYR A 252 8.69 -1.91 -22.49
C TYR A 252 9.54 -0.66 -22.17
N GLY A 253 10.69 -0.50 -22.83
CA GLY A 253 11.56 0.67 -22.67
C GLY A 253 12.46 0.63 -21.43
N VAL A 254 12.66 -0.54 -20.81
CA VAL A 254 13.55 -0.71 -19.66
C VAL A 254 14.87 -1.33 -20.10
N ASP A 255 15.99 -0.77 -19.66
CA ASP A 255 17.33 -1.28 -19.93
C ASP A 255 17.95 -1.87 -18.66
N LEU A 256 18.02 -3.20 -18.60
CA LEU A 256 18.66 -3.95 -17.52
C LEU A 256 20.14 -4.21 -17.86
N LYS A 257 21.05 -3.60 -17.11
CA LYS A 257 22.50 -3.75 -17.31
C LYS A 257 22.99 -5.11 -16.82
N GLU A 258 24.13 -5.56 -17.35
CA GLU A 258 24.79 -6.84 -16.99
C GLU A 258 25.96 -6.65 -16.02
N GLN A 259 25.99 -5.49 -15.37
CA GLN A 259 26.99 -5.10 -14.39
C GLN A 259 26.39 -5.17 -12.99
N VAL A 260 27.25 -5.35 -11.99
CA VAL A 260 26.89 -5.22 -10.58
C VAL A 260 27.23 -3.82 -10.10
N ILE A 261 26.37 -3.24 -9.27
CA ILE A 261 26.62 -1.97 -8.60
C ILE A 261 27.53 -2.21 -7.40
N ILE A 262 28.60 -1.45 -7.33
CA ILE A 262 29.45 -1.35 -6.15
C ILE A 262 29.32 0.05 -5.57
N ASP A 263 29.15 0.12 -4.26
CA ASP A 263 28.87 1.38 -3.55
C ASP A 263 29.83 1.56 -2.37
N GLU A 264 30.56 2.67 -2.34
CA GLU A 264 31.49 2.97 -1.25
C GLU A 264 30.76 3.10 0.09
N ALA A 265 29.49 3.53 0.05
CA ALA A 265 28.66 3.63 1.23
C ALA A 265 28.44 2.28 1.93
N SER A 266 28.65 1.14 1.25
CA SER A 266 28.57 -0.19 1.88
C SER A 266 29.68 -0.42 2.93
N SER A 267 30.85 0.21 2.73
CA SER A 267 31.95 0.16 3.70
C SER A 267 31.59 0.84 5.03
N LEU A 268 30.72 1.86 4.98
CA LEU A 268 30.23 2.59 6.16
C LEU A 268 29.38 1.70 7.08
N VAL A 269 28.81 0.62 6.54
CA VAL A 269 28.01 -0.36 7.29
C VAL A 269 28.75 -1.69 7.51
N ASN A 270 30.07 -1.73 7.30
CA ASN A 270 30.90 -2.95 7.35
C ASN A 270 30.35 -4.09 6.47
N ALA A 271 29.65 -3.76 5.39
CA ALA A 271 29.17 -4.74 4.42
C ALA A 271 30.19 -4.88 3.28
N GLU A 272 30.14 -6.00 2.59
CA GLU A 272 30.93 -6.17 1.37
C GLU A 272 30.56 -5.09 0.32
N PRO A 273 31.48 -4.69 -0.57
CA PRO A 273 31.23 -3.72 -1.64
C PRO A 273 30.02 -4.04 -2.55
N VAL A 274 29.54 -5.28 -2.55
CA VAL A 274 28.39 -5.77 -3.33
C VAL A 274 27.01 -5.31 -2.83
N PHE A 275 26.94 -4.54 -1.75
CA PHE A 275 25.69 -3.95 -1.27
C PHE A 275 25.55 -2.52 -1.79
N ALA A 276 24.62 -2.30 -2.72
CA ALA A 276 24.26 -0.96 -3.18
C ALA A 276 23.25 -0.31 -2.23
N VAL A 277 23.45 0.97 -1.91
CA VAL A 277 22.53 1.73 -1.06
C VAL A 277 21.51 2.47 -1.92
N GLY A 278 20.22 2.19 -1.75
CA GLY A 278 19.14 3.02 -2.26
C GLY A 278 18.89 4.20 -1.32
N ALA A 279 19.10 5.42 -1.83
CA ALA A 279 18.98 6.65 -1.02
C ALA A 279 18.24 7.79 -1.76
N VAL A 280 18.14 7.72 -3.08
CA VAL A 280 17.45 8.72 -3.89
C VAL A 280 16.13 8.12 -4.35
N TYR A 281 15.04 8.55 -3.72
CA TYR A 281 13.69 8.07 -4.00
C TYR A 281 12.92 9.08 -4.85
N SER A 282 12.11 8.59 -5.79
CA SER A 282 11.29 9.48 -6.61
C SER A 282 10.22 10.19 -5.78
N PRO A 283 10.20 11.54 -5.73
CA PRO A 283 9.20 12.30 -4.98
C PRO A 283 7.83 12.30 -5.67
N ASN A 284 7.80 11.98 -6.97
CA ASN A 284 6.57 11.99 -7.77
C ASN A 284 5.87 10.63 -7.80
N SER A 285 6.54 9.57 -7.36
CA SER A 285 5.96 8.22 -7.36
C SER A 285 5.16 7.98 -6.09
N PRO A 286 3.89 7.53 -6.19
CA PRO A 286 3.12 7.13 -5.02
C PRO A 286 3.71 5.91 -4.27
N VAL A 287 4.63 5.17 -4.90
CA VAL A 287 5.31 4.01 -4.29
C VAL A 287 6.42 4.47 -3.33
N THR A 288 7.19 5.50 -3.71
CA THR A 288 8.44 5.85 -3.01
C THR A 288 8.47 7.24 -2.39
N ARG A 289 7.48 8.11 -2.65
CA ARG A 289 7.47 9.51 -2.16
C ARG A 289 7.58 9.66 -0.64
N ASP A 290 7.13 8.66 0.11
CA ASP A 290 7.12 8.67 1.57
C ASP A 290 8.30 7.90 2.19
N PHE A 291 9.24 7.39 1.38
CA PHE A 291 10.40 6.66 1.88
C PHE A 291 11.41 7.63 2.51
N LYS A 292 11.76 7.37 3.77
CA LYS A 292 12.69 8.19 4.57
C LYS A 292 13.92 7.44 5.05
N THR A 293 14.03 6.15 4.71
CA THR A 293 15.10 5.26 5.15
C THR A 293 15.88 4.76 3.95
N ASN A 294 17.17 4.54 4.14
CA ASN A 294 18.00 3.90 3.12
C ASN A 294 17.60 2.42 2.98
N THR A 295 17.67 1.91 1.75
CA THR A 295 17.44 0.51 1.42
C THR A 295 18.74 -0.12 0.96
N LEU A 296 18.92 -1.42 1.20
CA LEU A 296 20.13 -2.15 0.83
C LEU A 296 19.80 -3.22 -0.20
N PHE A 297 20.55 -3.23 -1.30
CA PHE A 297 20.39 -4.17 -2.40
C PHE A 297 21.68 -4.96 -2.57
N ARG A 298 21.63 -6.28 -2.41
CA ARG A 298 22.78 -7.16 -2.60
C ARG A 298 22.92 -7.51 -4.08
N LEU A 299 24.15 -7.42 -4.62
CA LEU A 299 24.48 -7.75 -6.01
C LEU A 299 23.54 -7.08 -7.03
N ALA A 300 23.17 -5.83 -6.74
CA ALA A 300 22.18 -5.10 -7.52
C ALA A 300 22.69 -4.83 -8.94
N ARG A 301 21.79 -4.94 -9.92
CA ARG A 301 22.03 -4.56 -11.31
C ARG A 301 21.48 -3.16 -11.55
N PRO A 302 22.18 -2.30 -12.32
CA PRO A 302 21.58 -1.07 -12.78
C PRO A 302 20.38 -1.35 -13.68
N VAL A 303 19.27 -0.69 -13.40
CA VAL A 303 18.06 -0.70 -14.21
C VAL A 303 17.69 0.74 -14.58
N GLU A 304 17.70 1.02 -15.87
CA GLU A 304 17.59 2.38 -16.39
C GLU A 304 16.45 2.52 -17.40
N LYS A 305 16.08 3.78 -17.70
CA LYS A 305 15.23 4.08 -18.85
C LYS A 305 16.01 3.76 -20.13
N GLY A 306 15.48 2.84 -20.92
CA GLY A 306 15.96 2.50 -22.25
C GLY A 306 15.39 3.42 -23.34
N PRO A 307 15.52 3.02 -24.62
CA PRO A 307 14.94 3.76 -25.74
C PRO A 307 13.42 3.95 -25.58
N GLU A 308 12.92 5.12 -25.95
CA GLU A 308 11.49 5.43 -25.82
C GLU A 308 10.64 4.47 -26.64
N LYS A 309 9.54 4.01 -26.03
CA LYS A 309 8.54 3.13 -26.63
C LYS A 309 7.19 3.84 -26.59
N ALA A 310 6.50 3.88 -27.72
CA ALA A 310 5.20 4.52 -27.83
C ALA A 310 4.23 3.93 -26.80
N GLY A 311 3.52 4.80 -26.07
CA GLY A 311 2.55 4.41 -25.04
C GLY A 311 3.15 4.08 -23.67
N TYR A 312 4.46 3.86 -23.55
CA TYR A 312 5.11 3.49 -22.29
C TYR A 312 5.88 4.64 -21.67
N GLN A 313 5.68 4.85 -20.37
CA GLN A 313 6.47 5.75 -19.54
C GLN A 313 7.28 4.94 -18.53
N VAL A 314 8.58 5.22 -18.45
CA VAL A 314 9.51 4.58 -17.52
C VAL A 314 10.01 5.60 -16.51
N ASP A 315 9.60 5.44 -15.26
CA ASP A 315 9.94 6.34 -14.17
C ASP A 315 10.90 5.64 -13.17
N PRO A 316 12.07 6.21 -12.87
CA PRO A 316 12.93 5.68 -11.82
C PRO A 316 12.22 5.81 -10.47
N LEU A 317 12.26 4.75 -9.66
CA LEU A 317 11.67 4.71 -8.32
C LEU A 317 12.75 4.91 -7.24
N VAL A 318 13.85 4.18 -7.38
CA VAL A 318 14.97 4.17 -6.43
C VAL A 318 16.26 4.28 -7.21
N LYS A 319 17.15 5.18 -6.77
CA LYS A 319 18.52 5.29 -7.27
C LYS A 319 19.53 5.27 -6.14
N THR A 320 20.77 4.92 -6.50
CA THR A 320 21.94 5.04 -5.63
C THR A 320 22.32 6.52 -5.43
N PRO A 321 23.12 6.83 -4.40
CA PRO A 321 23.94 8.03 -4.43
C PRO A 321 24.91 8.04 -5.63
N PRO A 322 25.44 9.22 -6.03
CA PRO A 322 26.45 9.32 -7.09
C PRO A 322 27.81 8.67 -6.78
N SER A 323 28.00 8.12 -5.57
CA SER A 323 29.21 7.38 -5.16
C SER A 323 29.26 5.93 -5.68
N ALA A 324 28.15 5.42 -6.21
CA ALA A 324 28.07 4.06 -6.71
C ALA A 324 28.53 3.99 -8.18
N TYR A 325 29.09 2.85 -8.59
CA TYR A 325 29.56 2.62 -9.95
C TYR A 325 29.28 1.18 -10.39
N PRO A 326 28.99 0.96 -11.68
CA PRO A 326 28.76 -0.36 -12.21
C PRO A 326 30.08 -1.02 -12.63
N VAL A 327 30.29 -2.28 -12.25
CA VAL A 327 31.44 -3.09 -12.67
C VAL A 327 31.00 -4.45 -13.20
N PRO A 328 31.77 -5.09 -14.09
CA PRO A 328 31.56 -6.48 -14.42
C PRO A 328 31.63 -7.38 -13.17
N LEU A 329 30.73 -8.35 -13.04
CA LEU A 329 30.71 -9.26 -11.88
C LEU A 329 32.06 -9.99 -11.69
N SER A 330 32.75 -10.32 -12.78
CA SER A 330 34.08 -10.94 -12.76
C SER A 330 35.13 -10.11 -12.03
N GLU A 331 34.94 -8.79 -11.90
CA GLU A 331 35.86 -7.93 -11.17
C GLU A 331 35.63 -7.94 -9.66
N VAL A 332 34.56 -8.55 -9.18
CA VAL A 332 34.16 -8.55 -7.77
C VAL A 332 34.24 -9.95 -7.16
N VAL A 333 33.96 -10.98 -7.96
CA VAL A 333 34.03 -12.39 -7.51
C VAL A 333 35.42 -12.71 -6.97
N GLY A 334 35.48 -13.18 -5.72
CA GLY A 334 36.71 -13.63 -5.06
C GLY A 334 37.60 -12.51 -4.50
N LYS A 335 37.21 -11.24 -4.60
CA LYS A 335 37.94 -10.12 -3.97
C LYS A 335 37.44 -9.84 -2.56
N THR A 336 38.37 -9.70 -1.61
CA THR A 336 38.09 -9.31 -0.22
C THR A 336 38.23 -7.81 0.03
N GLN A 337 38.87 -7.10 -0.91
CA GLN A 337 39.05 -5.64 -0.89
C GLN A 337 38.85 -5.11 -2.30
N PHE A 338 38.12 -4.00 -2.42
CA PHE A 338 37.89 -3.31 -3.68
C PHE A 338 38.48 -1.90 -3.59
N ALA A 339 39.37 -1.54 -4.51
CA ALA A 339 39.91 -0.20 -4.59
C ALA A 339 38.91 0.69 -5.34
N PHE A 340 38.21 1.54 -4.58
CA PHE A 340 37.31 2.54 -5.12
C PHE A 340 38.13 3.60 -5.84
N THR A 341 38.06 3.58 -7.18
CA THR A 341 38.69 4.59 -8.04
C THR A 341 37.59 5.24 -8.89
N PRO A 342 36.65 5.96 -8.25
CA PRO A 342 35.59 6.63 -8.99
C PRO A 342 36.23 7.62 -9.96
N ASP A 343 35.90 7.45 -11.23
CA ASP A 343 36.13 8.47 -12.23
C ASP A 343 35.18 9.62 -11.88
N ALA A 344 35.71 10.71 -11.32
CA ALA A 344 34.92 11.83 -10.82
C ALA A 344 34.01 12.44 -11.91
N ASP A 345 34.36 12.25 -13.18
CA ASP A 345 33.60 12.68 -14.34
C ASP A 345 32.44 11.72 -14.71
N LYS A 346 32.31 10.57 -14.03
CA LYS A 346 31.27 9.53 -14.23
C LYS A 346 30.40 9.28 -13.00
N ALA A 347 30.46 10.15 -11.98
CA ALA A 347 29.61 10.04 -10.80
C ALA A 347 28.13 10.32 -11.16
N GLU A 348 27.37 9.26 -11.41
CA GLU A 348 25.94 9.33 -11.72
C GLU A 348 25.15 8.39 -10.79
N SER A 349 23.97 8.82 -10.36
CA SER A 349 23.03 7.99 -9.61
C SER A 349 22.45 6.89 -10.50
N LEU A 350 22.78 5.64 -10.17
CA LEU A 350 22.33 4.45 -10.88
C LEU A 350 20.95 4.01 -10.39
N GLY A 351 20.08 3.60 -11.31
CA GLY A 351 18.76 3.06 -11.02
C GLY A 351 18.82 1.67 -10.38
N LEU A 352 18.08 1.52 -9.29
CA LEU A 352 17.89 0.25 -8.56
C LEU A 352 16.49 -0.33 -8.79
N ALA A 353 15.52 0.54 -9.10
CA ALA A 353 14.15 0.16 -9.43
C ALA A 353 13.51 1.19 -10.36
N VAL A 354 12.68 0.72 -11.29
CA VAL A 354 11.87 1.54 -12.19
C VAL A 354 10.42 1.06 -12.17
N ALA A 355 9.49 1.98 -12.42
CA ALA A 355 8.11 1.66 -12.75
C ALA A 355 7.88 1.90 -14.23
N VAL A 356 7.14 1.01 -14.87
CA VAL A 356 6.64 1.21 -16.23
C VAL A 356 5.14 1.40 -16.15
N THR A 357 4.62 2.44 -16.81
CA THR A 357 3.19 2.67 -16.95
C THR A 357 2.81 2.77 -18.42
N HIS A 358 1.62 2.27 -18.74
CA HIS A 358 1.03 2.32 -20.07
C HIS A 358 -0.44 2.67 -19.93
N ALA A 359 -0.90 3.68 -20.67
CA ALA A 359 -2.32 4.00 -20.74
C ALA A 359 -2.99 3.00 -21.69
N LEU A 360 -3.92 2.19 -21.19
CA LEU A 360 -4.77 1.38 -22.04
C LEU A 360 -5.78 2.31 -22.73
N GLU A 361 -5.89 2.21 -24.06
CA GLU A 361 -6.85 2.97 -24.87
C GLU A 361 -8.30 2.51 -24.66
#